data_AF-A0A521FS80-F1
#
_entry.id   AF-A0A521FS80-F1
#
_cell.length_a   1.000
_cell.length_b   1.000
_cell.length_c   1.000
_cell.angle_alpha   90.00
_cell.angle_beta   90.00
_cell.angle_gamma   90.00
#
_symmetry.space_group_name_H-M   'P 1'
#
loop_
_entity.id
_entity.type
_entity.pdbx_description
1 polymer ?
#
loop_
_entity_poly.entity_id
_entity_poly.type
_entity_poly.pdbx_seq_one_letter_code
_entity_poly.pdbx_strand_id
1 'polypeptide(L)'
;MMTQTISMQDVLEVVADHFGVSLEVLIGRCRDWEICAVRHIAFGLGRELTGQSLPQIGRYFGRDHTTVLSGLRRYEVVLAVEHDGLIDEIRQRIIARSRAVFVRNERRAVFRSVRRVA
;
A
#
# COMPACT_ATOMS: atom_id res chain seq x y z
N MET A 1 19.76 -9.48 6.94
CA MET A 1 18.86 -8.56 6.22
C MET A 1 17.95 -9.39 5.32
N MET A 2 16.67 -9.55 5.66
CA MET A 2 15.69 -10.10 4.72
C MET A 2 15.08 -8.91 3.98
N THR A 3 15.48 -8.67 2.73
CA THR A 3 14.89 -7.63 1.87
C THR A 3 13.55 -8.13 1.37
N GLN A 4 12.54 -8.05 2.23
CA GLN A 4 11.17 -8.45 1.94
C GLN A 4 10.56 -7.40 0.99
N THR A 5 10.09 -7.84 -0.18
CA THR A 5 9.53 -6.95 -1.19
C THR A 5 8.06 -6.65 -0.87
N ILE A 6 7.78 -5.48 -0.32
CA ILE A 6 6.42 -4.99 -0.14
C ILE A 6 5.92 -4.47 -1.50
N SER A 7 4.74 -4.92 -1.92
CA SER A 7 4.13 -4.48 -3.17
C SER A 7 3.18 -3.31 -2.96
N MET A 8 2.94 -2.52 -4.00
CA MET A 8 1.92 -1.46 -3.95
C MET A 8 0.51 -2.04 -3.73
N GLN A 9 0.27 -3.27 -4.20
CA GLN A 9 -0.99 -3.96 -3.97
C GLN A 9 -1.24 -4.24 -2.48
N ASP A 10 -0.21 -4.64 -1.73
CA ASP A 10 -0.33 -4.85 -0.29
C ASP A 10 -0.74 -3.56 0.44
N VAL A 11 -0.15 -2.44 0.04
CA VAL A 11 -0.48 -1.11 0.59
C VAL A 11 -1.94 -0.76 0.31
N LEU A 12 -2.36 -0.88 -0.96
CA LEU A 12 -3.72 -0.54 -1.38
C LEU A 12 -4.77 -1.38 -0.67
N GLU A 13 -4.55 -2.69 -0.57
CA GLU A 13 -5.50 -3.62 0.07
C GLU A 13 -5.62 -3.34 1.57
N VAL A 14 -4.51 -3.12 2.28
CA VAL A 14 -4.55 -2.86 3.73
C VAL A 14 -5.16 -1.50 4.02
N VAL A 15 -4.84 -0.46 3.24
CA VAL A 15 -5.43 0.87 3.42
C VAL A 15 -6.93 0.83 3.12
N ALA A 16 -7.34 0.17 2.04
CA ALA A 16 -8.75 0.02 1.69
C ALA A 16 -9.55 -0.70 2.80
N ASP A 17 -9.01 -1.83 3.28
CA ASP A 17 -9.59 -2.61 4.38
C ASP A 17 -9.67 -1.81 5.69
N HIS A 18 -8.61 -1.08 6.03
CA HIS A 18 -8.55 -0.29 7.26
C HIS A 18 -9.63 0.80 7.32
N PHE A 19 -9.87 1.50 6.20
CA PHE A 19 -10.86 2.57 6.13
C PHE A 19 -12.25 2.11 5.63
N GLY A 20 -12.45 0.80 5.43
CA GLY A 20 -13.73 0.26 4.96
C GLY A 20 -14.14 0.74 3.57
N VAL A 21 -13.18 1.13 2.73
CA VAL A 21 -13.42 1.59 1.35
C VAL A 21 -13.12 0.48 0.36
N SER A 22 -13.85 0.43 -0.75
CA SER A 22 -13.51 -0.52 -1.81
C SER A 22 -12.22 -0.08 -2.52
N LEU A 23 -11.44 -1.06 -2.98
CA LEU A 23 -10.21 -0.79 -3.75
C LEU A 23 -10.51 0.06 -5.00
N GLU A 24 -11.63 -0.22 -5.66
CA GLU A 24 -12.10 0.53 -6.84
C GLU A 24 -12.37 2.00 -6.53
N VAL A 25 -12.99 2.31 -5.39
CA VAL A 25 -13.23 3.70 -4.96
C VAL A 25 -11.92 4.39 -4.62
N LEU A 26 -11.00 3.68 -3.97
CA LEU A 26 -9.68 4.21 -3.61
C LEU A 26 -8.86 4.59 -4.85
N ILE A 27 -8.78 3.72 -5.86
CA ILE A 27 -8.07 3.99 -7.13
C ILE A 27 -8.89 4.86 -8.10
N GLY A 28 -10.20 4.95 -7.88
CA GLY A 28 -11.14 5.62 -8.76
C GLY A 28 -10.98 7.13 -8.81
N ARG A 29 -11.88 7.80 -9.55
CA ARG A 29 -11.86 9.25 -9.77
C ARG A 29 -12.62 10.06 -8.72
N CYS A 30 -13.22 9.42 -7.73
CA CYS A 30 -13.93 10.08 -6.64
C CYS A 30 -13.03 11.14 -5.96
N ARG A 31 -13.62 12.33 -5.75
CA ARG A 31 -12.97 13.53 -5.19
C ARG A 31 -13.50 13.90 -3.80
N ASP A 32 -14.30 13.03 -3.20
CA ASP A 32 -14.78 13.23 -1.82
C ASP A 32 -13.59 13.34 -0.88
N TRP A 33 -13.70 14.23 0.10
CA TRP A 33 -12.59 14.63 0.94
C TRP A 33 -12.03 13.43 1.72
N GLU A 34 -12.90 12.55 2.23
CA GLU A 34 -12.56 11.33 2.95
C GLU A 34 -11.74 10.37 2.07
N ILE A 35 -12.24 10.08 0.87
CA ILE A 35 -11.57 9.19 -0.09
C ILE A 35 -10.22 9.80 -0.53
N CYS A 36 -10.16 11.11 -0.68
CA CYS A 36 -8.89 11.78 -1.00
C CYS A 36 -7.89 11.66 0.16
N ALA A 37 -8.32 11.82 1.40
CA ALA A 37 -7.45 11.64 2.57
C ALA A 37 -6.89 10.22 2.65
N VAL A 38 -7.75 9.20 2.50
CA VAL A 38 -7.34 7.78 2.46
C VAL A 38 -6.35 7.53 1.31
N ARG A 39 -6.59 8.13 0.14
CA ARG A 39 -5.68 8.03 -1.02
C ARG A 39 -4.32 8.67 -0.76
N HIS A 40 -4.27 9.81 -0.07
CA HIS A 40 -2.99 10.44 0.30
C HIS A 40 -2.19 9.57 1.27
N ILE A 41 -2.86 8.92 2.22
CA ILE A 41 -2.22 7.93 3.11
C ILE A 41 -1.63 6.78 2.29
N ALA A 42 -2.38 6.26 1.32
CA ALA A 42 -1.88 5.22 0.42
C ALA A 42 -0.66 5.67 -0.41
N PHE A 43 -0.60 6.93 -0.84
CA PHE A 43 0.58 7.49 -1.52
C PHE A 43 1.80 7.52 -0.60
N GLY A 44 1.64 8.02 0.63
CA GLY A 44 2.70 8.12 1.62
C GLY A 44 3.29 6.77 1.97
N LEU A 45 2.44 5.85 2.41
CA LEU A 45 2.84 4.48 2.76
C LEU A 45 3.42 3.74 1.55
N GLY A 46 2.84 3.94 0.36
CA GLY A 46 3.38 3.39 -0.89
C GLY A 46 4.81 3.88 -1.15
N ARG A 47 5.06 5.18 -0.98
CA ARG A 47 6.38 5.78 -1.18
C ARG A 47 7.41 5.26 -0.16
N GLU A 48 7.04 5.18 1.11
CA GLU A 48 7.90 4.73 2.20
C GLU A 48 8.24 3.23 2.11
N LEU A 49 7.24 2.38 1.88
CA LEU A 49 7.39 0.93 2.03
C LEU A 49 7.85 0.22 0.75
N THR A 50 7.53 0.77 -0.41
CA THR A 50 7.82 0.11 -1.69
C THR A 50 9.00 0.75 -2.44
N GLY A 51 9.40 1.97 -2.07
CA GLY A 51 10.44 2.74 -2.76
C GLY A 51 10.06 3.22 -4.17
N GLN A 52 8.82 3.01 -4.61
CA GLN A 52 8.37 3.40 -5.94
C GLN A 52 8.40 4.92 -6.15
N SER A 53 8.78 5.34 -7.36
CA SER A 53 8.77 6.74 -7.80
C SER A 53 7.35 7.31 -7.90
N LEU A 54 7.23 8.65 -7.90
CA LEU A 54 5.93 9.35 -8.03
C LEU A 54 5.16 8.94 -9.29
N PRO A 55 5.80 8.81 -10.48
CA PRO A 55 5.10 8.34 -11.67
C PRO A 55 4.66 6.88 -11.55
N GLN A 56 5.47 6.02 -10.92
CA GLN A 56 5.09 4.62 -10.67
C GLN A 56 3.84 4.53 -9.80
N ILE A 57 3.83 5.24 -8.67
CA ILE A 57 2.68 5.31 -7.78
C ILE A 57 1.47 5.85 -8.54
N GLY A 58 1.61 6.97 -9.27
CA GLY A 58 0.52 7.58 -10.05
C GLY A 58 -0.16 6.61 -11.03
N ARG A 59 0.60 5.70 -11.65
CA ARG A 59 0.06 4.67 -12.54
C ARG A 59 -0.92 3.72 -11.84
N TYR A 60 -0.67 3.33 -10.58
CA TYR A 60 -1.59 2.46 -9.83
C TYR A 60 -2.95 3.13 -9.56
N PHE A 61 -2.99 4.45 -9.49
CA PHE A 61 -4.22 5.22 -9.25
C PHE A 61 -4.78 5.88 -10.52
N GLY A 62 -4.14 5.67 -11.69
CA GLY A 62 -4.49 6.39 -12.91
C GLY A 62 -4.43 7.91 -12.77
N ARG A 63 -3.50 8.44 -11.97
CA ARG A 63 -3.32 9.87 -11.69
C ARG A 63 -1.96 10.37 -12.19
N ASP A 64 -1.90 11.66 -12.49
CA ASP A 64 -0.63 12.31 -12.78
C ASP A 64 0.28 12.35 -11.55
N HIS A 65 1.59 12.25 -11.78
CA HIS A 65 2.62 12.29 -10.74
C HIS A 65 2.58 13.56 -9.87
N THR A 66 2.11 14.70 -10.41
CA THR A 66 1.90 15.93 -9.64
C THR A 66 0.76 15.79 -8.62
N THR A 67 -0.26 14.98 -8.91
CA THR A 67 -1.32 14.63 -7.96
C THR A 67 -0.75 13.83 -6.79
N VAL A 68 0.15 12.89 -7.08
CA VAL A 68 0.86 12.12 -6.04
C VAL A 68 1.72 13.05 -5.20
N LEU A 69 2.47 13.96 -5.83
CA LEU A 69 3.29 14.96 -5.12
C LEU A 69 2.44 15.83 -4.18
N SER A 70 1.30 16.34 -4.64
CA SER A 70 0.39 17.13 -3.81
C SER A 70 -0.17 16.31 -2.64
N GLY A 71 -0.52 15.06 -2.89
CA GLY A 71 -0.99 14.15 -1.85
C GLY A 71 0.07 13.81 -0.80
N LEU A 72 1.33 13.64 -1.19
CA LEU A 72 2.45 13.42 -0.26
C LEU A 72 2.65 14.60 0.68
N ARG A 73 2.58 15.85 0.18
CA ARG A 73 2.64 17.03 1.06
C ARG A 73 1.51 17.05 2.09
N ARG A 74 0.30 16.62 1.70
CA ARG A 74 -0.82 16.51 2.65
C ARG A 74 -0.60 15.39 3.66
N TYR A 75 -0.04 14.26 3.22
CA TYR A 75 0.31 13.15 4.10
C TYR A 75 1.36 13.56 5.16
N GLU A 76 2.39 14.32 4.78
CA GLU A 76 3.39 14.87 5.72
C GLU A 76 2.75 15.75 6.79
N VAL A 77 1.75 16.56 6.41
CA VAL A 77 0.98 17.37 7.38
C VAL A 77 0.18 16.47 8.32
N VAL A 78 -0.45 15.41 7.82
CA VAL A 78 -1.22 14.47 8.67
C VAL A 78 -0.30 13.76 9.68
N LEU A 79 0.90 13.36 9.27
CA LEU A 79 1.91 12.77 10.16
C LEU A 79 2.33 13.72 11.27
N ALA A 80 2.51 15.01 10.96
CA ALA A 80 3.04 15.99 11.90
C ALA A 80 2.03 16.42 12.98
N VAL A 81 0.73 16.36 12.69
CA VAL A 81 -0.28 17.05 13.52
C VAL A 81 -1.06 16.10 14.42
N GLU A 82 -1.58 14.96 13.96
CA GLU A 82 -2.61 14.23 14.76
C GLU A 82 -2.59 12.68 14.76
N HIS A 83 -1.84 12.00 13.89
CA HIS A 83 -2.13 10.57 13.61
C HIS A 83 -0.93 9.62 13.50
N ASP A 84 0.16 9.88 14.21
CA ASP A 84 1.35 9.01 14.17
C ASP A 84 1.01 7.55 14.51
N GLY A 85 0.24 7.31 15.58
CA GLY A 85 -0.16 5.96 15.99
C GLY A 85 -1.04 5.20 14.98
N LEU A 86 -1.91 5.91 14.27
CA LEU A 86 -2.77 5.32 13.23
C LEU A 86 -1.94 4.88 12.02
N ILE A 87 -1.05 5.75 11.56
CA ILE A 87 -0.20 5.46 10.39
C ILE A 87 0.79 4.33 10.73
N ASP A 88 1.34 4.33 11.95
CA ASP A 88 2.16 3.24 12.47
C ASP A 88 1.41 1.91 12.47
N GLU A 89 0.16 1.86 12.94
CA GLU A 89 -0.65 0.65 12.92
C GLU A 89 -0.83 0.11 11.49
N ILE A 90 -1.23 0.97 10.55
CA ILE A 90 -1.42 0.60 9.14
C ILE A 90 -0.09 0.10 8.55
N ARG A 91 1.03 0.78 8.86
CA ARG A 91 2.37 0.39 8.41
C ARG A 91 2.72 -1.01 8.90
N GLN A 92 2.50 -1.31 10.19
CA GLN A 92 2.76 -2.63 10.74
C GLN A 92 1.86 -3.71 10.12
N ARG A 93 0.59 -3.39 9.86
CA ARG A 93 -0.34 -4.31 9.17
C ARG A 93 0.15 -4.65 7.76
N ILE A 94 0.66 -3.68 6.99
CA ILE A 94 1.22 -3.91 5.64
C ILE A 94 2.43 -4.85 5.71
N ILE A 95 3.37 -4.57 6.63
CA ILE A 95 4.56 -5.39 6.83
C ILE A 95 4.18 -6.83 7.23
N ALA A 96 3.23 -6.99 8.16
CA ALA A 96 2.74 -8.29 8.60
C ALA A 96 2.04 -9.06 7.47
N ARG A 97 1.26 -8.38 6.62
CA ARG A 97 0.59 -9.00 5.46
C ARG A 97 1.62 -9.53 4.46
N SER A 98 2.63 -8.73 4.12
CA SER A 98 3.70 -9.14 3.19
C SER A 98 4.43 -10.39 3.69
N ARG A 99 4.71 -10.48 5.01
CA ARG A 99 5.26 -11.69 5.65
C ARG A 99 4.38 -12.91 5.48
N ALA A 100 3.08 -12.79 5.77
CA ALA A 100 2.14 -13.90 5.73
C ALA A 100 1.85 -14.41 4.30
N VAL A 101 1.89 -13.53 3.30
CA VAL A 101 1.72 -13.91 1.88
C VAL A 101 2.95 -14.65 1.38
N PHE A 102 4.16 -14.18 1.72
CA PHE A 102 5.42 -14.80 1.31
C PHE A 102 5.53 -16.26 1.82
N VAL A 103 5.29 -16.49 3.12
CA VAL A 103 5.33 -17.84 3.71
C VAL A 103 4.33 -18.80 3.05
N ARG A 104 3.14 -18.31 2.69
CA ARG A 104 2.13 -19.11 1.97
C ARG A 104 2.58 -19.46 0.56
N ASN A 105 3.18 -18.51 -0.17
CA ASN A 105 3.64 -18.74 -1.53
C ASN A 105 4.83 -19.68 -1.60
N GLU A 106 5.79 -19.59 -0.67
CA GLU A 106 6.92 -20.53 -0.59
C GLU A 106 6.43 -21.97 -0.33
N ARG A 107 5.52 -22.18 0.63
CA ARG A 107 4.94 -23.50 0.88
C ARG A 107 4.26 -24.08 -0.35
N ARG A 108 3.54 -23.24 -1.10
CA ARG A 108 2.85 -23.66 -2.33
C ARG A 108 3.82 -23.97 -3.47
N ALA A 109 4.92 -23.21 -3.59
CA ALA A 109 5.97 -23.45 -4.57
C ALA A 109 6.70 -24.77 -4.28
N VAL A 110 7.10 -25.02 -3.04
CA VAL A 110 7.70 -26.28 -2.60
C VAL A 110 6.78 -27.46 -2.92
N PHE A 111 5.49 -27.36 -2.60
CA PHE A 111 4.52 -28.44 -2.86
C PHE A 111 4.32 -28.73 -4.35
N ARG A 112 4.40 -27.71 -5.22
CA ARG A 112 4.34 -27.88 -6.69
C ARG A 112 5.60 -28.54 -7.24
N SER A 113 6.77 -28.24 -6.69
CA SER A 113 8.04 -28.85 -7.09
C SER A 113 8.10 -30.34 -6.74
N VAL A 114 7.60 -30.72 -5.57
CA VAL A 114 7.54 -32.13 -5.14
C VAL A 114 6.62 -32.96 -6.04
N ARG A 115 5.51 -32.40 -6.55
CA ARG A 115 4.57 -33.10 -7.44
C ARG A 115 5.03 -33.27 -8.89
N ARG A 116 6.13 -32.64 -9.32
CA ARG A 116 6.69 -32.83 -10.69
C ARG A 116 7.77 -33.91 -10.78
N VAL A 117 8.22 -34.42 -9.64
CA VAL A 117 9.34 -35.39 -9.55
C VAL A 117 8.84 -36.79 -9.14
N ALA A 118 7.53 -36.96 -8.96
CA ALA A 118 6.85 -38.23 -8.74
C ALA A 118 5.93 -38.53 -9.92
#